data_AF-A0A8J1XXJ8-F1
#
_entry.id   AF-A0A8J1XXJ8-F1
#
_cell.length_a   1.000
_cell.length_b   1.000
_cell.length_c   1.000
_cell.angle_alpha   90.00
_cell.angle_beta   90.00
_cell.angle_gamma   90.00
#
_symmetry.space_group_name_H-M   'P 1'
#
loop_
_entity.id
_entity.type
_entity.pdbx_description
1 polymer ?
#
loop_
_entity_poly.entity_id
_entity_poly.type
_entity_poly.pdbx_seq_one_letter_code
_entity_poly.pdbx_strand_id
1 'polypeptide(L)'
;MAFLRARLRKRIIVGCIILIPYLIYFSNWKFTYETKVEVSRNYLQGVKYEDYYIKADGYYKFSSQTVGLIIGNNRSDYRSQQMESSLLYEFSPDIEENVRNLFINENGTNDQLEFHVISPAILPYKGNIMVVARVWLNYERRRSVDRLNEKNQWMDNYLYSQMFDGKMHPISPGKLLGIPAPVQYKMNAGCSDARLFKWMGSLMISFYMTIRDNKSIDIGQLYLLDYEHNIIRKPKIVNHTIARIDSNWAPLIINESLHFVYTMDPLRILKCTREENMDIICHFIMSIDTALVEYPFHRRTDFLRGGSPFLPYKESYFISVTHSTLTYITDDQEWPHPIYGAHIVLLKVYPFRIIYVSERLKIHPRIYDKIPIVRNKYILHPFLYPIGLIIEDSNTIDIGIHINDYRAFIIRLTGIENVLDEAIMIDSGNNGYKETAQPRSIQQFVKHSLQKSHFNQTWRIEEENTKQNIS
;
A
#
# COMPACT_ATOMS: atom_id res chain seq x y z
N MET A 1 7.91 69.31 18.49
CA MET A 1 7.22 68.00 18.29
C MET A 1 6.09 68.01 17.27
N ALA A 2 5.25 69.05 17.19
CA ALA A 2 4.11 69.09 16.24
C ALA A 2 4.54 68.95 14.76
N PHE A 3 5.67 69.55 14.38
CA PHE A 3 6.18 69.50 13.00
C PHE A 3 6.64 68.10 12.55
N LEU A 4 7.22 67.30 13.46
CA LEU A 4 7.61 65.91 13.16
C LEU A 4 6.38 65.00 12.98
N ARG A 5 5.32 65.21 13.77
CA ARG A 5 4.08 64.43 13.63
C ARG A 5 3.36 64.72 12.30
N ALA A 6 3.42 65.95 11.81
CA ALA A 6 2.86 66.31 10.51
C ALA A 6 3.63 65.66 9.34
N ARG A 7 4.96 65.63 9.38
CA ARG A 7 5.79 64.96 8.36
C ARG A 7 5.61 63.45 8.35
N LEU A 8 5.46 62.82 9.52
CA LEU A 8 5.23 61.38 9.61
C LEU A 8 3.85 60.98 9.05
N ARG A 9 2.79 61.73 9.37
CA ARG A 9 1.45 61.50 8.80
C ARG A 9 1.43 61.65 7.29
N LYS A 10 2.13 62.65 6.75
CA LYS A 10 2.17 62.87 5.29
C LYS A 10 2.91 61.73 4.57
N ARG A 11 3.97 61.17 5.16
CA ARG A 11 4.69 60.00 4.60
C ARG A 11 3.88 58.71 4.66
N ILE A 12 3.14 58.47 5.74
CA ILE A 12 2.26 57.29 5.86
C ILE A 12 1.12 57.37 4.84
N ILE A 13 0.50 58.53 4.67
CA ILE A 13 -0.59 58.71 3.71
C ILE A 13 -0.10 58.48 2.27
N VAL A 14 1.07 59.02 1.91
CA VAL A 14 1.65 58.79 0.57
C VAL A 14 2.06 57.32 0.37
N GLY A 15 2.59 56.66 1.40
CA GLY A 15 2.89 55.22 1.36
C GLY A 15 1.64 54.36 1.15
N CYS A 16 0.55 54.65 1.87
CA CYS A 16 -0.71 53.93 1.71
C CYS A 16 -1.35 54.16 0.33
N ILE A 17 -1.28 55.38 -0.21
CA ILE A 17 -1.82 55.69 -1.55
C ILE A 17 -1.06 54.96 -2.66
N ILE A 18 0.23 54.64 -2.49
CA ILE A 18 1.01 53.87 -3.46
C ILE A 18 0.78 52.35 -3.30
N LEU A 19 0.56 51.87 -2.07
CA LEU A 19 0.34 50.45 -1.78
C LEU A 19 -1.06 49.95 -2.16
N ILE A 20 -2.09 50.80 -2.05
CA ILE A 20 -3.48 50.41 -2.35
C ILE A 20 -3.68 50.00 -3.82
N PRO A 21 -3.17 50.73 -4.84
CA PRO A 21 -3.24 50.31 -6.24
C PRO A 21 -2.48 49.01 -6.50
N TYR A 22 -1.32 48.80 -5.85
CA TYR A 22 -0.55 47.56 -5.98
C TYR A 22 -1.30 46.36 -5.40
N LEU A 23 -1.95 46.53 -4.24
CA LEU A 23 -2.77 45.49 -3.62
C LEU A 23 -4.05 45.20 -4.42
N ILE A 24 -4.67 46.22 -5.05
CA ILE A 24 -5.82 46.06 -5.96
C ILE A 24 -5.40 45.40 -7.28
N TYR A 25 -4.20 45.70 -7.78
CA TYR A 25 -3.65 45.07 -8.99
C TYR A 25 -3.34 43.58 -8.75
N PHE A 26 -2.81 43.22 -7.58
CA PHE A 26 -2.57 41.83 -7.21
C PHE A 26 -3.84 41.06 -6.81
N SER A 27 -4.84 41.70 -6.19
CA SER A 27 -6.09 41.03 -5.81
C SER A 27 -7.01 40.71 -6.98
N ASN A 28 -6.86 41.42 -8.11
CA ASN A 28 -7.59 41.15 -9.35
C ASN A 28 -6.85 40.23 -10.33
N TRP A 29 -5.65 39.77 -9.98
CA TRP A 29 -4.93 38.75 -10.73
C TRP A 29 -5.47 37.35 -10.39
N LYS A 30 -6.68 37.06 -10.87
CA LYS A 30 -7.13 35.67 -11.03
C LYS A 30 -6.26 35.05 -12.12
N PHE A 31 -5.21 34.35 -11.72
CA PHE A 31 -4.57 33.33 -12.55
C PHE A 31 -5.59 32.21 -12.79
N THR A 32 -6.48 32.38 -13.77
CA THR A 32 -7.03 31.24 -14.49
C THR A 32 -5.91 30.72 -15.37
N TYR A 33 -5.04 29.89 -14.79
CA TYR A 33 -4.35 28.87 -15.57
C TYR A 33 -5.42 27.90 -16.08
N GLU A 34 -6.11 28.27 -17.15
CA GLU A 34 -6.58 27.28 -18.10
C GLU A 34 -5.32 26.74 -18.80
N THR A 35 -4.60 25.85 -18.10
CA THR A 35 -3.79 24.87 -18.80
C THR A 35 -4.76 24.06 -19.65
N LYS A 36 -4.95 24.49 -20.91
CA LYS A 36 -5.25 23.59 -22.01
C LYS A 36 -4.05 22.64 -22.08
N VAL A 37 -4.06 21.64 -21.21
CA VAL A 37 -3.25 20.45 -21.41
C VAL A 37 -3.84 19.83 -22.66
N GLU A 38 -3.25 20.14 -23.81
CA GLU A 38 -3.29 19.21 -24.94
C GLU A 38 -2.70 17.91 -24.42
N VAL A 39 -3.58 17.04 -23.92
CA VAL A 39 -3.26 15.65 -23.59
C VAL A 39 -2.99 15.01 -24.94
N SER A 40 -1.77 15.19 -25.44
CA SER A 40 -1.34 14.53 -26.67
C SER A 40 -1.46 13.03 -26.41
N ARG A 41 -2.10 12.29 -27.31
CA ARG A 41 -2.24 10.83 -27.23
C ARG A 41 -0.89 10.08 -27.14
N ASN A 42 0.23 10.79 -27.25
CA ASN A 42 1.58 10.28 -27.04
C ASN A 42 1.98 10.19 -25.55
N TYR A 43 1.15 10.67 -24.60
CA TYR A 43 1.46 10.77 -23.17
C TYR A 43 1.71 9.45 -22.41
N LEU A 44 1.49 8.29 -23.02
CA LEU A 44 1.54 6.98 -22.33
C LEU A 44 2.35 5.91 -23.06
N GLN A 45 3.08 6.27 -24.11
CA GLN A 45 3.91 5.31 -24.85
C GLN A 45 5.19 4.89 -24.10
N GLY A 46 5.42 5.36 -22.88
CA GLY A 46 6.72 5.29 -22.20
C GLY A 46 6.99 4.08 -21.30
N VAL A 47 5.98 3.28 -20.92
CA VAL A 47 6.22 2.07 -20.13
C VAL A 47 5.51 0.90 -20.79
N LYS A 48 6.11 0.37 -21.86
CA LYS A 48 5.91 -1.04 -22.13
C LYS A 48 6.52 -1.77 -20.93
N TYR A 49 5.68 -2.24 -20.01
CA TYR A 49 6.09 -3.41 -19.23
C TYR A 49 6.50 -4.42 -20.29
N GLU A 50 7.76 -4.85 -20.29
CA GLU A 50 8.18 -5.97 -21.14
C GLU A 50 7.09 -7.03 -21.03
N ASP A 51 6.57 -7.53 -22.15
CA ASP A 51 5.52 -8.56 -22.16
C ASP A 51 6.04 -9.72 -21.29
N TYR A 52 5.63 -9.73 -20.02
CA TYR A 52 6.18 -10.60 -19.01
C TYR A 52 5.01 -11.32 -18.37
N TYR A 53 5.09 -12.63 -18.43
CA TYR A 53 4.05 -13.53 -17.98
C TYR A 53 4.69 -14.58 -17.09
N ILE A 54 4.08 -14.81 -15.94
CA ILE A 54 4.41 -15.94 -15.08
C ILE A 54 3.77 -17.19 -15.71
N LYS A 55 4.61 -18.06 -16.26
CA LYS A 55 4.27 -19.32 -16.92
C LYS A 55 4.17 -20.46 -15.90
N ALA A 56 3.40 -20.25 -14.84
CA ALA A 56 3.09 -21.25 -13.82
C ALA A 56 1.63 -21.68 -13.94
N ASP A 57 1.37 -22.98 -13.82
CA ASP A 57 0.00 -23.48 -13.77
C ASP A 57 -0.62 -23.17 -12.41
N GLY A 58 -1.72 -22.44 -12.40
CA GLY A 58 -2.44 -22.10 -11.18
C GLY A 58 -3.14 -23.30 -10.55
N TYR A 59 -2.96 -23.47 -9.24
CA TYR A 59 -3.68 -24.44 -8.41
C TYR A 59 -4.82 -23.75 -7.65
N TYR A 60 -5.70 -24.56 -7.04
CA TYR A 60 -6.84 -24.05 -6.25
C TYR A 60 -7.66 -22.98 -6.99
N LYS A 61 -7.95 -23.24 -8.28
CA LYS A 61 -8.80 -22.35 -9.07
C LYS A 61 -10.15 -22.18 -8.40
N PHE A 62 -10.56 -20.92 -8.26
CA PHE A 62 -11.81 -20.56 -7.60
C PHE A 62 -12.46 -19.41 -8.33
N SER A 63 -13.53 -19.72 -9.06
CA SER A 63 -14.38 -18.74 -9.72
C SER A 63 -15.43 -18.24 -8.74
N SER A 64 -15.52 -16.92 -8.58
CA SER A 64 -16.43 -16.29 -7.66
C SER A 64 -17.04 -15.02 -8.25
N GLN A 65 -18.28 -14.76 -7.86
CA GLN A 65 -18.92 -13.49 -8.16
C GLN A 65 -18.41 -12.42 -7.18
N THR A 66 -17.86 -11.34 -7.72
CA THR A 66 -17.35 -10.19 -6.99
C THR A 66 -18.16 -8.97 -7.36
N VAL A 67 -18.71 -8.29 -6.36
CA VAL A 67 -19.35 -6.98 -6.55
C VAL A 67 -18.29 -5.90 -6.41
N GLY A 68 -18.38 -4.82 -7.17
CA GLY A 68 -17.58 -3.62 -6.97
C GLY A 68 -18.42 -2.36 -7.08
N LEU A 69 -17.94 -1.31 -6.42
CA LEU A 69 -18.49 0.03 -6.49
C LEU A 69 -17.81 0.78 -7.63
N ILE A 70 -18.56 1.13 -8.66
CA ILE A 70 -18.15 2.11 -9.68
C ILE A 70 -18.58 3.49 -9.21
N ILE A 71 -17.65 4.43 -9.25
CA ILE A 71 -17.82 5.78 -8.72
C ILE A 71 -17.86 6.74 -9.91
N GLY A 72 -19.07 7.08 -10.34
CA GLY A 72 -19.32 8.16 -11.27
C GLY A 72 -19.46 9.50 -10.56
N ASN A 73 -19.52 10.59 -11.33
CA ASN A 73 -19.53 11.95 -10.80
C ASN A 73 -20.73 12.24 -9.88
N ASN A 74 -21.93 11.71 -10.19
CA ASN A 74 -23.16 11.98 -9.43
C ASN A 74 -23.89 10.71 -8.96
N ARG A 75 -23.33 9.54 -9.28
CA ARG A 75 -23.95 8.26 -8.96
C ARG A 75 -22.85 7.25 -8.72
N SER A 76 -22.99 6.53 -7.62
CA SER A 76 -22.27 5.29 -7.43
C SER A 76 -23.17 4.14 -7.88
N ASP A 77 -22.57 3.18 -8.56
CA ASP A 77 -23.28 2.01 -9.07
C ASP A 77 -22.55 0.74 -8.65
N TYR A 78 -23.30 -0.33 -8.45
CA TYR A 78 -22.76 -1.62 -8.08
C TYR A 78 -22.72 -2.50 -9.32
N ARG A 79 -21.56 -3.07 -9.61
CA ARG A 79 -21.39 -4.03 -10.70
C ARG A 79 -20.88 -5.34 -10.19
N SER A 80 -21.47 -6.40 -10.71
CA SER A 80 -21.13 -7.76 -10.36
C SER A 80 -20.40 -8.39 -11.54
N GLN A 81 -19.25 -9.02 -11.27
CA GLN A 81 -18.42 -9.66 -12.28
C GLN A 81 -17.97 -11.02 -11.77
N GLN A 82 -17.89 -11.99 -12.67
CA GLN A 82 -17.27 -13.27 -12.38
C GLN A 82 -15.75 -13.12 -12.48
N MET A 83 -15.05 -13.32 -11.36
CA MET A 83 -13.58 -13.34 -11.32
C MET A 83 -13.12 -14.74 -10.97
N GLU A 84 -12.00 -15.17 -11.53
CA GLU A 84 -11.33 -16.39 -11.10
C GLU A 84 -10.03 -16.03 -10.39
N SER A 85 -9.78 -16.71 -9.29
CA SER A 85 -8.52 -16.66 -8.55
C SER A 85 -7.81 -18.00 -8.61
N SER A 86 -6.49 -18.00 -8.65
CA SER A 86 -5.68 -19.21 -8.52
C SER A 86 -4.36 -18.91 -7.82
N LEU A 87 -3.78 -19.92 -7.16
CA LEU A 87 -2.48 -19.84 -6.52
C LEU A 87 -1.41 -20.29 -7.52
N LEU A 88 -0.49 -19.40 -7.88
CA LEU A 88 0.57 -19.70 -8.85
C LEU A 88 1.83 -20.25 -8.19
N TYR A 89 2.21 -19.65 -7.07
CA TYR A 89 3.48 -19.94 -6.42
C TYR A 89 3.39 -19.73 -4.92
N GLU A 90 4.11 -20.57 -4.18
CA GLU A 90 4.31 -20.48 -2.74
C GLU A 90 5.81 -20.37 -2.49
N PHE A 91 6.23 -19.37 -1.72
CA PHE A 91 7.67 -19.12 -1.48
C PHE A 91 8.27 -20.00 -0.37
N SER A 92 7.41 -20.70 0.36
CA SER A 92 7.78 -21.57 1.47
C SER A 92 7.73 -23.04 1.04
N PRO A 93 8.60 -23.91 1.58
CA PRO A 93 9.59 -23.64 2.64
C PRO A 93 10.93 -23.10 2.13
N ASP A 94 11.12 -22.99 0.80
CA ASP A 94 12.43 -22.76 0.18
C ASP A 94 13.14 -21.50 0.71
N ILE A 95 12.43 -20.37 0.81
CA ILE A 95 13.04 -19.14 1.34
C ILE A 95 13.31 -19.28 2.85
N GLU A 96 12.39 -19.85 3.64
CA GLU A 96 12.63 -20.06 5.08
C GLU A 96 13.86 -20.94 5.34
N GLU A 97 14.03 -22.01 4.58
CA GLU A 97 15.18 -22.93 4.71
C GLU A 97 16.48 -22.23 4.33
N ASN A 98 16.49 -21.50 3.22
CA ASN A 98 17.65 -20.71 2.81
C ASN A 98 18.02 -19.68 3.88
N VAL A 99 17.03 -18.95 4.41
CA VAL A 99 17.25 -17.92 5.43
C VAL A 99 17.72 -18.52 6.74
N ARG A 100 17.16 -19.67 7.17
CA ARG A 100 17.59 -20.37 8.39
C ARG A 100 19.09 -20.65 8.41
N ASN A 101 19.67 -20.98 7.25
CA ASN A 101 21.11 -21.22 7.10
C ASN A 101 21.96 -19.94 7.19
N LEU A 102 21.36 -18.75 7.11
CA LEU A 102 22.06 -17.46 7.25
C LEU A 102 22.14 -16.98 8.70
N PHE A 103 21.37 -17.56 9.63
CA PHE A 103 21.36 -17.18 11.04
C PHE A 103 22.16 -18.19 11.88
N ILE A 104 23.21 -17.72 12.55
CA ILE A 104 24.05 -18.56 13.43
C ILE A 104 23.44 -18.59 14.84
N ASN A 105 22.83 -19.71 15.23
CA ASN A 105 22.39 -19.94 16.61
C ASN A 105 23.52 -20.54 17.45
N GLU A 106 24.33 -19.71 18.12
CA GLU A 106 25.50 -20.15 18.89
C GLU A 106 25.15 -21.08 20.08
N ASN A 107 23.93 -20.98 20.63
CA ASN A 107 23.54 -21.62 21.90
C ASN A 107 22.43 -22.67 21.75
N GLY A 108 22.00 -23.02 20.54
CA GLY A 108 20.90 -23.96 20.31
C GLY A 108 20.90 -24.57 18.91
N THR A 109 20.00 -25.52 18.67
CA THR A 109 19.80 -26.02 17.29
C THR A 109 19.07 -24.95 16.47
N ASN A 110 19.37 -24.86 15.18
CA ASN A 110 18.68 -23.95 14.26
C ASN A 110 17.15 -24.23 14.20
N ASP A 111 16.70 -25.39 14.67
CA ASP A 111 15.29 -25.80 14.72
C ASP A 111 14.43 -24.93 15.64
N GLN A 112 15.04 -24.21 16.58
CA GLN A 112 14.35 -23.27 17.47
C GLN A 112 14.04 -21.92 16.80
N LEU A 113 14.59 -21.66 15.61
CA LEU A 113 14.34 -20.44 14.86
C LEU A 113 13.09 -20.62 13.99
N GLU A 114 12.04 -19.88 14.26
CA GLU A 114 10.87 -19.91 13.38
C GLU A 114 10.83 -18.65 12.53
N PHE A 115 10.94 -18.85 11.23
CA PHE A 115 10.83 -17.80 10.24
C PHE A 115 9.52 -17.96 9.48
N HIS A 116 8.89 -16.84 9.19
CA HIS A 116 7.78 -16.73 8.26
C HIS A 116 8.19 -15.80 7.12
N VAL A 117 8.11 -16.28 5.89
CA VAL A 117 8.30 -15.43 4.72
C VAL A 117 6.95 -14.89 4.31
N ILE A 118 6.79 -13.57 4.37
CA ILE A 118 5.53 -12.86 4.12
C ILE A 118 5.76 -11.63 3.25
N SER A 119 4.68 -10.97 2.83
CA SER A 119 4.70 -9.71 2.07
C SER A 119 5.63 -9.73 0.85
N PRO A 120 5.45 -10.66 -0.12
CA PRO A 120 6.31 -10.71 -1.31
C PRO A 120 5.97 -9.54 -2.25
N ALA A 121 6.88 -8.58 -2.35
CA ALA A 121 6.87 -7.62 -3.44
C ALA A 121 7.41 -8.28 -4.71
N ILE A 122 6.72 -8.11 -5.82
CA ILE A 122 7.08 -8.68 -7.12
C ILE A 122 7.13 -7.58 -8.18
N LEU A 123 8.08 -7.66 -9.11
CA LEU A 123 8.23 -6.73 -10.23
C LEU A 123 9.07 -7.34 -11.37
N PRO A 124 8.70 -7.16 -12.65
CA PRO A 124 9.58 -7.44 -13.77
C PRO A 124 10.81 -6.53 -13.80
N TYR A 125 11.99 -7.12 -13.75
CA TYR A 125 13.27 -6.42 -13.70
C TYR A 125 14.34 -7.19 -14.49
N LYS A 126 14.93 -6.52 -15.50
CA LYS A 126 15.97 -7.09 -16.38
C LYS A 126 15.59 -8.46 -16.96
N GLY A 127 14.40 -8.55 -17.58
CA GLY A 127 13.90 -9.79 -18.18
C GLY A 127 13.56 -10.93 -17.21
N ASN A 128 13.46 -10.67 -15.91
CA ASN A 128 13.20 -11.65 -14.86
C ASN A 128 12.23 -11.09 -13.81
N ILE A 129 11.74 -11.91 -12.87
CA ILE A 129 10.96 -11.43 -11.72
C ILE A 129 11.89 -11.17 -10.53
N MET A 130 11.95 -9.91 -10.10
CA MET A 130 12.51 -9.57 -8.80
C MET A 130 11.47 -9.83 -7.73
N VAL A 131 11.84 -10.59 -6.70
CA VAL A 131 11.06 -10.76 -5.48
C VAL A 131 11.81 -10.13 -4.32
N VAL A 132 11.12 -9.30 -3.54
CA VAL A 132 11.58 -8.85 -2.23
C VAL A 132 10.52 -9.20 -1.20
N ALA A 133 10.83 -10.17 -0.34
CA ALA A 133 9.93 -10.65 0.69
C ALA A 133 10.39 -10.19 2.08
N ARG A 134 9.44 -10.05 3.00
CA ARG A 134 9.72 -9.86 4.42
C ARG A 134 9.99 -11.22 5.05
N VAL A 135 11.14 -11.37 5.67
CA VAL A 135 11.43 -12.45 6.60
C VAL A 135 11.05 -11.95 7.98
N TRP A 136 10.07 -12.59 8.59
CA TRP A 136 9.68 -12.33 9.97
C TRP A 136 10.16 -13.46 10.87
N LEU A 137 11.07 -13.14 11.78
CA LEU A 137 11.50 -14.04 12.85
C LEU A 137 10.47 -14.00 13.98
N ASN A 138 9.82 -15.13 14.25
CA ASN A 138 8.78 -15.24 15.26
C ASN A 138 9.36 -15.25 16.68
N TYR A 139 9.59 -14.06 17.21
CA TYR A 139 10.11 -13.88 18.56
C TYR A 139 9.18 -14.34 19.68
N GLU A 140 7.87 -14.40 19.44
CA GLU A 140 6.90 -14.75 20.49
C GLU A 140 7.13 -16.18 20.96
N ARG A 141 7.41 -17.10 20.04
CA ARG A 141 7.78 -18.48 20.38
C ARG A 141 9.14 -18.60 21.05
N ARG A 142 10.08 -17.69 20.76
CA ARG A 142 11.40 -17.63 21.42
C ARG A 142 11.37 -16.99 22.82
N ARG A 143 10.27 -16.31 23.22
CA ARG A 143 10.20 -15.63 24.54
C ARG A 143 10.31 -16.56 25.75
N SER A 144 10.14 -17.87 25.57
CA SER A 144 10.23 -18.87 26.64
C SER A 144 11.66 -19.24 27.05
N VAL A 145 12.70 -18.77 26.36
CA VAL A 145 14.11 -19.14 26.62
C VAL A 145 14.93 -17.91 27.00
N ASP A 146 15.76 -18.05 28.03
CA ASP A 146 16.45 -16.99 28.78
C ASP A 146 17.32 -16.06 27.90
N ARG A 147 16.86 -14.81 27.72
CA ARG A 147 17.32 -13.88 26.68
C ARG A 147 18.56 -13.05 27.04
N LEU A 148 18.90 -12.91 28.31
CA LEU A 148 19.88 -11.91 28.76
C LEU A 148 21.34 -12.29 28.42
N ASN A 149 21.56 -13.52 27.96
CA ASN A 149 22.89 -14.07 27.69
C ASN A 149 23.16 -14.34 26.19
N GLU A 150 22.24 -13.99 25.29
CA GLU A 150 22.48 -14.18 23.85
C GLU A 150 23.39 -13.08 23.31
N LYS A 151 24.53 -13.49 22.72
CA LYS A 151 25.51 -12.56 22.14
C LYS A 151 24.98 -11.85 20.89
N ASN A 152 24.07 -12.49 20.15
CA ASN A 152 23.52 -11.98 18.90
C ASN A 152 22.15 -11.31 19.12
N GLN A 153 22.10 -9.99 18.92
CA GLN A 153 20.84 -9.24 18.88
C GLN A 153 20.26 -9.29 17.46
N TRP A 154 19.25 -10.13 17.25
CA TRP A 154 18.54 -10.19 15.98
C TRP A 154 17.38 -9.17 15.96
N MET A 155 16.96 -8.78 14.76
CA MET A 155 15.72 -8.04 14.51
C MET A 155 14.57 -8.98 14.21
N ASP A 156 13.33 -8.51 14.36
CA ASP A 156 12.12 -9.24 13.97
C ASP A 156 12.01 -9.37 12.46
N ASN A 157 12.36 -8.31 11.74
CA ASN A 157 12.06 -8.19 10.33
C ASN A 157 13.31 -7.90 9.52
N TYR A 158 13.47 -8.65 8.45
CA TYR A 158 14.47 -8.45 7.42
C TYR A 158 13.77 -8.44 6.07
N LEU A 159 14.42 -7.84 5.07
CA LEU A 159 14.04 -8.03 3.68
C LEU A 159 14.98 -9.04 3.04
N TYR A 160 14.42 -9.98 2.29
CA TYR A 160 15.13 -10.95 1.49
C TYR A 160 14.84 -10.71 0.02
N SER A 161 15.87 -10.67 -0.82
CA SER A 161 15.71 -10.52 -2.27
C SER A 161 16.18 -11.75 -3.02
N GLN A 162 15.47 -12.11 -4.08
CA GLN A 162 15.85 -13.17 -5.01
C GLN A 162 15.23 -12.92 -6.39
N MET A 163 15.96 -13.27 -7.45
CA MET A 163 15.49 -13.22 -8.83
C MET A 163 14.95 -14.58 -9.26
N PHE A 164 13.87 -14.56 -10.03
CA PHE A 164 13.21 -15.73 -10.58
C PHE A 164 13.04 -15.61 -12.10
N ASP A 165 13.06 -16.73 -12.81
CA ASP A 165 12.68 -16.78 -14.21
C ASP A 165 11.15 -16.69 -14.39
N GLY A 166 10.68 -16.72 -15.65
CA GLY A 166 9.25 -16.65 -15.95
C GLY A 166 8.44 -17.87 -15.50
N LYS A 167 9.10 -18.97 -15.10
CA LYS A 167 8.45 -20.16 -14.53
C LYS A 167 8.54 -20.19 -13.00
N MET A 168 8.98 -19.08 -12.38
CA MET A 168 9.24 -18.96 -10.95
C MET A 168 10.32 -19.92 -10.42
N HIS A 169 11.30 -20.31 -11.25
CA HIS A 169 12.51 -20.94 -10.73
C HIS A 169 13.51 -19.87 -10.26
N PRO A 170 14.13 -20.03 -9.08
CA PRO A 170 15.14 -19.10 -8.62
C PRO A 170 16.38 -19.15 -9.51
N ILE A 171 16.85 -17.99 -9.97
CA ILE A 171 18.04 -17.86 -10.84
C ILE A 171 19.16 -17.05 -10.22
N SER A 172 18.91 -16.39 -9.10
CA SER A 172 19.96 -15.78 -8.27
C SER A 172 20.02 -16.48 -6.91
N PRO A 173 21.19 -16.45 -6.25
CA PRO A 173 21.20 -16.74 -4.82
C PRO A 173 20.29 -15.75 -4.11
N GLY A 174 19.58 -16.26 -3.10
CA GLY A 174 18.87 -15.44 -2.14
C GLY A 174 19.82 -14.64 -1.26
N LYS A 175 19.42 -13.43 -0.86
CA LYS A 175 20.19 -12.63 0.10
C LYS A 175 19.30 -11.81 1.01
N LEU A 176 19.70 -11.68 2.27
CA LEU A 176 19.18 -10.64 3.15
C LEU A 176 19.72 -9.29 2.72
N LEU A 177 18.85 -8.28 2.68
CA LEU A 177 19.26 -6.91 2.41
C LEU A 177 19.87 -6.31 3.67
N GLY A 178 21.10 -5.82 3.57
CA GLY A 178 21.86 -5.22 4.68
C GLY A 178 21.35 -3.84 5.07
N ILE A 179 20.07 -3.74 5.45
CA ILE A 179 19.42 -2.51 5.88
C ILE A 179 19.73 -2.30 7.37
N PRO A 180 20.51 -1.27 7.74
CA PRO A 180 20.75 -0.96 9.13
C PRO A 180 19.44 -0.55 9.79
N ALA A 181 19.04 -1.30 10.80
CA ALA A 181 17.91 -0.97 11.63
C ALA A 181 18.31 -1.17 13.10
N PRO A 182 18.07 -0.18 13.95
CA PRO A 182 18.50 -0.27 15.33
C PRO A 182 17.62 -1.30 16.06
N VAL A 183 18.24 -2.22 16.80
CA VAL A 183 17.51 -3.17 17.66
C VAL A 183 16.98 -2.42 18.89
N GLN A 184 15.88 -1.68 18.68
CA GLN A 184 15.26 -0.84 19.70
C GLN A 184 13.99 -1.48 20.28
N TYR A 185 13.46 -2.51 19.59
CA TYR A 185 12.20 -3.14 19.92
C TYR A 185 12.36 -4.63 20.20
N LYS A 186 11.54 -5.13 21.12
CA LYS A 186 11.33 -6.57 21.34
C LYS A 186 10.35 -7.19 20.33
N MET A 187 9.61 -6.35 19.60
CA MET A 187 8.61 -6.73 18.58
C MET A 187 8.58 -5.67 17.47
N ASN A 188 8.50 -6.09 16.20
CA ASN A 188 8.50 -5.24 15.01
C ASN A 188 9.79 -4.44 14.76
N ALA A 189 10.94 -4.86 15.30
CA ALA A 189 12.23 -4.30 14.90
C ALA A 189 12.55 -4.61 13.43
N GLY A 190 13.30 -3.75 12.75
CA GLY A 190 13.72 -3.97 11.37
C GLY A 190 12.76 -3.42 10.30
N CYS A 191 12.98 -3.85 9.06
CA CYS A 191 12.28 -3.37 7.86
C CYS A 191 11.13 -4.29 7.47
N SER A 192 9.96 -3.74 7.15
CA SER A 192 8.75 -4.51 6.78
C SER A 192 8.04 -3.97 5.54
N ASP A 193 7.17 -4.82 4.98
CA ASP A 193 6.15 -4.47 3.99
C ASP A 193 6.71 -3.70 2.78
N ALA A 194 7.77 -4.28 2.22
CA ALA A 194 8.47 -3.79 1.04
C ALA A 194 7.54 -3.67 -0.16
N ARG A 195 7.77 -2.70 -1.04
CA ARG A 195 7.10 -2.59 -2.35
C ARG A 195 8.16 -2.23 -3.39
N LEU A 196 8.05 -2.85 -4.57
CA LEU A 196 9.00 -2.67 -5.67
C LEU A 196 8.42 -1.73 -6.73
N PHE A 197 9.24 -0.81 -7.23
CA PHE A 197 8.89 0.07 -8.35
C PHE A 197 10.15 0.58 -9.05
N LYS A 198 10.03 1.07 -10.29
CA LYS A 198 11.13 1.73 -11.01
C LYS A 198 10.95 3.24 -10.93
N TRP A 199 12.00 3.97 -10.60
CA TRP A 199 11.99 5.44 -10.62
C TRP A 199 13.32 5.97 -11.14
N MET A 200 13.26 6.84 -12.15
CA MET A 200 14.44 7.38 -12.84
C MET A 200 15.41 6.29 -13.32
N GLY A 201 14.88 5.15 -13.79
CA GLY A 201 15.68 4.01 -14.27
C GLY A 201 16.22 3.07 -13.18
N SER A 202 16.19 3.46 -11.90
CA SER A 202 16.64 2.62 -10.79
C SER A 202 15.51 1.75 -10.23
N LEU A 203 15.86 0.57 -9.71
CA LEU A 203 14.96 -0.26 -8.92
C LEU A 203 14.90 0.26 -7.49
N MET A 204 13.71 0.71 -7.09
CA MET A 204 13.46 1.23 -5.76
C MET A 204 12.67 0.22 -4.94
N ILE A 205 13.03 0.11 -3.66
CA ILE A 205 12.29 -0.63 -2.65
C ILE A 205 11.80 0.37 -1.62
N SER A 206 10.49 0.60 -1.54
CA SER A 206 9.91 1.31 -0.39
C SER A 206 9.61 0.33 0.71
N PHE A 207 9.98 0.61 1.95
CA PHE A 207 9.69 -0.22 3.10
C PHE A 207 9.37 0.63 4.33
N TYR A 208 8.70 0.01 5.29
CA TYR A 208 8.38 0.64 6.56
C TYR A 208 9.38 0.22 7.63
N MET A 209 9.72 1.15 8.52
CA MET A 209 10.51 0.87 9.71
C MET A 209 10.04 1.74 10.87
N THR A 210 9.98 1.14 12.06
CA THR A 210 9.75 1.86 13.31
C THR A 210 11.08 2.13 14.00
N ILE A 211 11.30 3.37 14.42
CA ILE A 211 12.45 3.81 15.21
C ILE A 211 11.97 4.57 16.45
N ARG A 212 12.74 4.49 17.53
CA ARG A 212 12.52 5.26 18.74
C ARG A 212 13.39 6.51 18.72
N ASP A 213 12.78 7.66 18.95
CA ASP A 213 13.51 8.92 19.06
C ASP A 213 14.22 9.07 20.42
N ASN A 214 14.97 10.16 20.58
CA ASN A 214 15.72 10.44 21.81
C ASN A 214 14.82 10.67 23.04
N LYS A 215 13.50 10.85 22.85
CA LYS A 215 12.50 11.00 23.91
C LYS A 215 11.78 9.69 24.22
N SER A 216 12.28 8.57 23.70
CA SER A 216 11.66 7.26 23.81
C SER A 216 10.28 7.14 23.14
N ILE A 217 10.01 8.00 22.15
CA ILE A 217 8.77 8.01 21.39
C ILE A 217 8.97 7.19 20.12
N ASP A 218 8.06 6.25 19.87
CA ASP A 218 8.08 5.41 18.67
C ASP A 218 7.58 6.16 17.44
N ILE A 219 8.37 6.16 16.38
CA ILE A 219 8.12 6.83 15.10
C ILE A 219 8.20 5.80 13.99
N GLY A 220 7.12 5.65 13.23
CA GLY A 220 7.04 4.72 12.10
C GLY A 220 7.01 5.47 10.79
N GLN A 221 7.96 5.20 9.89
CA GLN A 221 8.13 5.96 8.66
C GLN A 221 8.46 5.08 7.45
N LEU A 222 8.16 5.62 6.27
CA LEU A 222 8.58 5.06 4.99
C LEU A 222 10.05 5.41 4.71
N TYR A 223 10.78 4.43 4.19
CA TYR A 223 12.13 4.57 3.67
C TYR A 223 12.19 4.01 2.25
N LEU A 224 13.10 4.53 1.44
CA LEU A 224 13.38 4.06 0.09
C LEU A 224 14.81 3.54 0.03
N LEU A 225 14.99 2.32 -0.45
CA LEU A 225 16.27 1.75 -0.80
C LEU A 225 16.42 1.78 -2.33
N ASP A 226 17.48 2.43 -2.79
CA ASP A 226 18.00 2.28 -4.14
C ASP A 226 18.74 0.94 -4.21
N TYR A 227 18.15 -0.04 -4.89
CA TYR A 227 18.60 -1.43 -4.82
C TYR A 227 20.00 -1.61 -5.41
N GLU A 228 20.29 -0.92 -6.52
CA GLU A 228 21.56 -1.02 -7.22
C GLU A 228 22.69 -0.34 -6.46
N HIS A 229 22.46 0.84 -5.91
CA HIS A 229 23.49 1.61 -5.20
C HIS A 229 23.56 1.30 -3.71
N ASN A 230 22.61 0.52 -3.18
CA ASN A 230 22.45 0.21 -1.76
C ASN A 230 22.36 1.47 -0.87
N ILE A 231 21.63 2.49 -1.33
CA ILE A 231 21.47 3.75 -0.62
C ILE A 231 20.05 3.84 -0.06
N ILE A 232 19.95 4.02 1.26
CA ILE A 232 18.68 4.24 1.94
C ILE A 232 18.44 5.73 2.12
N ARG A 233 17.22 6.17 1.79
CA ARG A 233 16.76 7.54 1.92
C ARG A 233 15.42 7.57 2.61
N LYS A 234 15.20 8.59 3.42
CA LYS A 234 13.89 8.88 4.03
C LYS A 234 13.25 10.06 3.29
N PRO A 235 12.11 9.87 2.62
CA PRO A 235 11.36 10.98 2.05
C PRO A 235 10.97 12.01 3.13
N LYS A 236 11.16 13.29 2.84
CA LYS A 236 10.77 14.40 3.73
C LYS A 236 9.51 15.03 3.17
N ILE A 237 8.42 15.00 3.94
CA ILE A 237 7.22 15.76 3.60
C ILE A 237 7.39 17.18 4.12
N VAL A 238 7.19 18.17 3.24
CA VAL A 238 7.26 19.59 3.58
C VAL A 238 5.86 20.17 3.79
N ASN A 239 5.77 21.19 4.63
CA ASN A 239 4.54 21.96 4.91
C ASN A 239 3.35 21.11 5.44
N HIS A 240 3.61 19.96 6.05
CA HIS A 240 2.58 19.13 6.67
C HIS A 240 3.15 18.30 7.82
N THR A 241 2.36 18.13 8.88
CA THR A 241 2.69 17.23 9.99
C THR A 241 2.19 15.82 9.65
N ILE A 242 3.10 14.86 9.59
CA ILE A 242 2.74 13.46 9.39
C ILE A 242 2.32 12.81 10.70
N ALA A 243 1.45 11.79 10.61
CA ALA A 243 1.18 10.94 11.76
C ALA A 243 2.50 10.32 12.24
N ARG A 244 2.62 10.16 13.56
CA ARG A 244 3.82 9.60 14.19
C ARG A 244 4.19 8.22 13.64
N ILE A 245 3.18 7.42 13.33
CA ILE A 245 3.32 6.10 12.73
C ILE A 245 2.47 6.09 11.47
N ASP A 246 3.12 5.95 10.33
CA ASP A 246 2.46 5.86 9.04
C ASP A 246 3.22 4.89 8.11
N SER A 247 2.50 3.92 7.54
CA SER A 247 3.11 2.69 7.01
C SER A 247 2.54 2.19 5.68
N ASN A 248 1.60 2.90 5.05
CA ASN A 248 0.82 2.34 3.94
C ASN A 248 0.83 3.18 2.67
N TRP A 249 1.94 3.86 2.37
CA TRP A 249 2.05 4.63 1.14
C TRP A 249 2.25 3.69 -0.04
N ALA A 250 1.41 3.82 -1.07
CA ALA A 250 1.53 3.02 -2.29
C ALA A 250 2.27 3.83 -3.37
N PRO A 251 3.38 3.32 -3.94
CA PRO A 251 4.07 3.98 -5.04
C PRO A 251 3.18 4.15 -6.27
N LEU A 252 3.31 5.27 -6.96
CA LEU A 252 2.63 5.60 -8.20
C LEU A 252 3.59 6.39 -9.10
N ILE A 253 3.94 5.84 -10.26
CA ILE A 253 4.86 6.50 -11.20
C ILE A 253 4.05 7.07 -12.36
N ILE A 254 4.09 8.39 -12.53
CA ILE A 254 3.40 9.10 -13.61
C ILE A 254 4.45 9.90 -14.36
N ASN A 255 4.67 9.60 -15.64
CA ASN A 255 5.65 10.30 -16.49
C ASN A 255 7.01 10.43 -15.79
N GLU A 256 7.54 9.30 -15.31
CA GLU A 256 8.82 9.19 -14.56
C GLU A 256 8.88 9.96 -13.23
N SER A 257 7.80 10.64 -12.84
CA SER A 257 7.69 11.34 -11.56
C SER A 257 7.13 10.41 -10.49
N LEU A 258 7.84 10.35 -9.35
CA LEU A 258 7.40 9.58 -8.20
C LEU A 258 6.26 10.30 -7.49
N HIS A 259 5.17 9.57 -7.31
CA HIS A 259 4.07 9.93 -6.44
C HIS A 259 3.86 8.81 -5.42
N PHE A 260 3.23 9.16 -4.30
CA PHE A 260 2.67 8.18 -3.38
C PHE A 260 1.18 8.46 -3.19
N VAL A 261 0.37 7.40 -3.31
CA VAL A 261 -0.99 7.41 -2.77
C VAL A 261 -0.85 7.26 -1.25
N TYR A 262 -1.08 8.37 -0.54
CA TYR A 262 -0.92 8.48 0.90
C TYR A 262 -2.15 7.93 1.64
N THR A 263 -3.35 8.36 1.22
CA THR A 263 -4.64 7.83 1.65
C THR A 263 -5.56 7.69 0.43
N MET A 264 -6.49 6.74 0.46
CA MET A 264 -7.39 6.46 -0.68
C MET A 264 -8.76 7.15 -0.57
N ASP A 265 -9.27 7.34 0.64
CA ASP A 265 -10.54 8.03 0.88
C ASP A 265 -10.50 8.72 2.27
N PRO A 266 -10.34 10.06 2.34
CA PRO A 266 -10.18 10.96 1.20
C PRO A 266 -8.86 10.70 0.46
N LEU A 267 -8.90 10.82 -0.88
CA LEU A 267 -7.73 10.62 -1.71
C LEU A 267 -6.70 11.73 -1.44
N ARG A 268 -5.48 11.34 -1.04
CA ARG A 268 -4.35 12.26 -0.88
C ARG A 268 -3.15 11.72 -1.62
N ILE A 269 -2.56 12.57 -2.46
CA ILE A 269 -1.40 12.23 -3.29
C ILE A 269 -0.22 13.11 -2.91
N LEU A 270 0.91 12.47 -2.63
CA LEU A 270 2.20 13.11 -2.52
C LEU A 270 2.90 13.05 -3.88
N LYS A 271 3.46 14.16 -4.32
CA LYS A 271 4.44 14.19 -5.41
C LYS A 271 5.83 14.41 -4.82
N CYS A 272 6.79 13.60 -5.23
CA CYS A 272 8.13 13.63 -4.72
C CYS A 272 9.13 14.06 -5.80
N THR A 273 10.07 14.92 -5.42
CA THR A 273 11.20 15.36 -6.23
C THR A 273 12.50 14.91 -5.59
N ARG A 274 13.50 14.63 -6.42
CA ARG A 274 14.88 14.42 -5.97
C ARG A 274 15.62 15.74 -6.10
N GLU A 275 16.11 16.25 -4.99
CA GLU A 275 16.90 17.48 -4.93
C GLU A 275 18.36 17.21 -5.33
N GLU A 276 19.14 18.28 -5.58
CA GLU A 276 20.56 18.18 -5.98
C GLU A 276 21.42 17.43 -4.95
N ASN A 277 21.10 17.58 -3.67
CA ASN A 277 21.78 16.87 -2.57
C ASN A 277 21.29 15.41 -2.41
N MET A 278 20.53 14.89 -3.37
CA MET A 278 19.91 13.56 -3.38
C MET A 278 18.87 13.33 -2.29
N ASP A 279 18.43 14.37 -1.57
CA ASP A 279 17.26 14.28 -0.71
C ASP A 279 15.99 14.08 -1.55
N ILE A 280 14.99 13.45 -0.94
CA ILE A 280 13.68 13.25 -1.55
C ILE A 280 12.69 14.13 -0.80
N ILE A 281 12.17 15.15 -1.48
CA ILE A 281 11.20 16.08 -0.93
C ILE A 281 9.83 15.78 -1.52
N CYS A 282 8.83 15.62 -0.66
CA CYS A 282 7.47 15.31 -1.07
C CYS A 282 6.50 16.40 -0.63
N HIS A 283 5.56 16.76 -1.50
CA HIS A 283 4.49 17.72 -1.24
C HIS A 283 3.14 17.13 -1.62
N PHE A 284 2.09 17.49 -0.88
CA PHE A 284 0.73 17.12 -1.27
C PHE A 284 0.32 17.94 -2.49
N ILE A 285 -0.07 17.26 -3.57
CA ILE A 285 -0.61 17.89 -4.79
C ILE A 285 -2.14 17.86 -4.84
N MET A 286 -2.75 17.12 -3.92
CA MET A 286 -4.19 17.03 -3.76
C MET A 286 -4.51 16.85 -2.27
N SER A 287 -5.16 17.85 -1.68
CA SER A 287 -5.94 17.71 -0.46
C SER A 287 -7.35 18.16 -0.78
N ILE A 288 -8.32 17.24 -0.75
CA ILE A 288 -9.73 17.56 -0.95
C ILE A 288 -10.22 18.49 0.18
N ASP A 289 -9.54 18.51 1.33
CA ASP A 289 -9.68 19.53 2.36
C ASP A 289 -8.60 20.61 2.21
N THR A 290 -8.98 21.77 1.69
CA THR A 290 -8.18 23.00 1.81
C THR A 290 -8.35 23.68 3.18
N ALA A 291 -9.31 23.24 3.99
CA ALA A 291 -9.63 23.83 5.30
C ALA A 291 -9.00 23.07 6.49
N LEU A 292 -8.58 21.82 6.31
CA LEU A 292 -7.92 21.02 7.34
C LEU A 292 -6.48 20.76 6.93
N VAL A 293 -5.60 21.66 7.38
CA VAL A 293 -4.13 21.52 7.31
C VAL A 293 -3.66 20.20 7.96
N GLU A 294 -4.52 19.52 8.71
CA GLU A 294 -4.30 18.21 9.31
C GLU A 294 -5.51 17.31 9.02
N TYR A 295 -5.36 16.31 8.14
CA TYR A 295 -6.26 15.15 8.14
C TYR A 295 -5.63 14.10 9.06
N PRO A 296 -6.07 13.98 10.33
CA PRO A 296 -5.58 12.95 11.22
C PRO A 296 -6.12 11.61 10.72
N PHE A 297 -5.23 10.77 10.20
CA PHE A 297 -5.57 9.38 9.90
C PHE A 297 -6.20 8.73 11.14
N HIS A 298 -7.40 8.19 10.99
CA HIS A 298 -8.16 7.58 12.05
C HIS A 298 -8.30 6.08 11.80
N ARG A 299 -7.49 5.29 12.51
CA ARG A 299 -7.46 3.81 12.39
C ARG A 299 -8.86 3.16 12.49
N ARG A 300 -9.82 3.79 13.16
CA ARG A 300 -11.19 3.29 13.39
C ARG A 300 -12.18 3.63 12.28
N THR A 301 -11.91 4.63 11.45
CA THR A 301 -12.85 5.11 10.41
C THR A 301 -12.27 5.07 9.01
N ASP A 302 -10.94 5.01 8.90
CA ASP A 302 -10.21 4.88 7.64
C ASP A 302 -9.89 3.40 7.41
N PHE A 303 -10.85 2.72 6.79
CA PHE A 303 -10.82 1.28 6.58
C PHE A 303 -9.92 0.92 5.40
N LEU A 304 -10.12 1.52 4.23
CA LEU A 304 -9.30 1.30 3.04
C LEU A 304 -7.95 2.01 3.17
N ARG A 305 -6.88 1.26 2.97
CA ARG A 305 -5.48 1.65 3.20
C ARG A 305 -4.64 1.33 1.97
N GLY A 306 -3.33 1.53 2.05
CA GLY A 306 -2.38 1.16 1.00
C GLY A 306 -2.38 -0.32 0.62
N GLY A 307 -1.51 -0.69 -0.30
CA GLY A 307 -1.32 -2.08 -0.70
C GLY A 307 -0.22 -2.17 -1.72
N SER A 308 -0.45 -2.82 -2.85
CA SER A 308 0.52 -2.87 -3.94
C SER A 308 0.79 -1.48 -4.54
N PRO A 309 1.90 -1.31 -5.29
CA PRO A 309 2.05 -0.18 -6.19
C PRO A 309 0.83 -0.01 -7.11
N PHE A 310 0.57 1.23 -7.52
CA PHE A 310 -0.36 1.55 -8.60
C PHE A 310 0.36 1.45 -9.94
N LEU A 311 -0.11 0.54 -10.79
CA LEU A 311 0.47 0.28 -12.11
C LEU A 311 -0.45 0.82 -13.20
N PRO A 312 0.10 1.36 -14.31
CA PRO A 312 -0.71 1.85 -15.41
C PRO A 312 -1.47 0.68 -16.05
N TYR A 313 -2.78 0.86 -16.25
CA TYR A 313 -3.67 -0.16 -16.79
C TYR A 313 -4.11 0.17 -18.22
N LYS A 314 -4.89 1.24 -18.39
CA LYS A 314 -5.33 1.78 -19.68
C LYS A 314 -5.33 3.29 -19.58
N GLU A 315 -4.83 3.99 -20.60
CA GLU A 315 -4.85 5.46 -20.65
C GLU A 315 -4.37 6.12 -19.31
N SER A 316 -5.17 7.02 -18.75
CA SER A 316 -4.91 7.71 -17.49
C SER A 316 -5.35 6.93 -16.23
N TYR A 317 -5.60 5.62 -16.36
CA TYR A 317 -6.10 4.77 -15.29
C TYR A 317 -5.02 3.82 -14.79
N PHE A 318 -4.91 3.72 -13.47
CA PHE A 318 -3.94 2.92 -12.74
C PHE A 318 -4.65 1.97 -11.81
N ILE A 319 -4.23 0.71 -11.80
CA ILE A 319 -4.79 -0.34 -10.95
C ILE A 319 -3.85 -0.67 -9.79
N SER A 320 -4.41 -0.96 -8.63
CA SER A 320 -3.71 -1.47 -7.46
C SER A 320 -4.57 -2.50 -6.74
N VAL A 321 -3.94 -3.32 -5.90
CA VAL A 321 -4.63 -4.18 -4.95
C VAL A 321 -4.28 -3.72 -3.55
N THR A 322 -5.30 -3.30 -2.81
CA THR A 322 -5.17 -2.54 -1.58
C THR A 322 -5.76 -3.30 -0.42
N HIS A 323 -5.29 -3.07 0.80
CA HIS A 323 -5.92 -3.71 1.96
C HIS A 323 -6.85 -2.75 2.68
N SER A 324 -7.79 -3.34 3.40
CA SER A 324 -8.62 -2.65 4.37
C SER A 324 -8.45 -3.26 5.75
N THR A 325 -8.79 -2.49 6.78
CA THR A 325 -8.82 -2.96 8.16
C THR A 325 -10.02 -2.38 8.89
N LEU A 326 -10.95 -3.24 9.31
CA LEU A 326 -12.03 -2.90 10.22
C LEU A 326 -11.67 -3.39 11.62
N THR A 327 -11.70 -2.49 12.60
CA THR A 327 -11.49 -2.89 14.00
C THR A 327 -12.84 -3.21 14.62
N TYR A 328 -13.00 -4.44 15.11
CA TYR A 328 -14.21 -4.92 15.77
C TYR A 328 -13.94 -5.12 17.26
N ILE A 329 -14.91 -4.74 18.10
CA ILE A 329 -14.90 -4.96 19.56
C ILE A 329 -16.22 -5.66 19.85
N THR A 330 -16.17 -6.88 20.37
CA THR A 330 -17.35 -7.58 20.92
C THR A 330 -17.53 -7.20 22.38
N ASP A 331 -18.76 -7.24 22.87
CA ASP A 331 -19.08 -6.94 24.27
C ASP A 331 -18.32 -7.85 25.26
N ASP A 332 -17.97 -9.08 24.84
CA ASP A 332 -17.27 -10.09 25.65
C ASP A 332 -15.74 -10.08 25.52
N GLN A 333 -15.14 -9.14 24.76
CA GLN A 333 -13.68 -9.13 24.56
C GLN A 333 -13.01 -7.83 25.02
N GLU A 334 -11.96 -7.98 25.81
CA GLU A 334 -11.14 -6.87 26.33
C GLU A 334 -10.37 -6.13 25.23
N TRP A 335 -10.12 -6.76 24.08
CA TRP A 335 -9.21 -6.23 23.05
C TRP A 335 -9.87 -6.13 21.67
N PRO A 336 -9.62 -5.04 20.93
CA PRO A 336 -10.09 -4.88 19.55
C PRO A 336 -9.40 -5.86 18.60
N HIS A 337 -10.19 -6.56 17.79
CA HIS A 337 -9.70 -7.49 16.76
C HIS A 337 -9.84 -6.89 15.35
N PRO A 338 -8.76 -6.82 14.56
CA PRO A 338 -8.83 -6.35 13.18
C PRO A 338 -9.34 -7.44 12.25
N ILE A 339 -10.21 -7.05 11.32
CA ILE A 339 -10.65 -7.81 10.16
C ILE A 339 -10.02 -7.16 8.94
N TYR A 340 -9.33 -7.95 8.13
CA TYR A 340 -8.65 -7.49 6.93
C TYR A 340 -9.36 -7.96 5.65
N GLY A 341 -9.30 -7.14 4.61
CA GLY A 341 -9.72 -7.50 3.26
C GLY A 341 -8.78 -6.93 2.22
N ALA A 342 -8.62 -7.63 1.10
CA ALA A 342 -7.89 -7.11 -0.07
C ALA A 342 -8.90 -6.70 -1.14
N HIS A 343 -8.66 -5.59 -1.84
CA HIS A 343 -9.59 -4.97 -2.79
C HIS A 343 -8.85 -4.55 -4.05
N ILE A 344 -9.46 -4.73 -5.22
CA ILE A 344 -8.99 -4.09 -6.46
C ILE A 344 -9.44 -2.63 -6.41
N VAL A 345 -8.52 -1.71 -6.74
CA VAL A 345 -8.78 -0.28 -6.80
C VAL A 345 -8.32 0.26 -8.16
N LEU A 346 -9.18 1.03 -8.82
CA LEU A 346 -8.87 1.75 -10.05
C LEU A 346 -8.84 3.25 -9.78
N LEU A 347 -7.70 3.87 -10.07
CA LEU A 347 -7.40 5.29 -9.90
C LEU A 347 -7.29 5.95 -11.27
N LYS A 348 -8.06 7.00 -11.54
CA LYS A 348 -7.76 7.95 -12.62
C LYS A 348 -6.76 8.98 -12.12
N VAL A 349 -5.76 9.37 -12.91
CA VAL A 349 -4.74 10.36 -12.50
C VAL A 349 -5.00 11.78 -13.02
N TYR A 350 -5.84 11.96 -14.03
CA TYR A 350 -6.19 13.28 -14.58
C TYR A 350 -7.71 13.43 -14.81
N PRO A 351 -8.46 14.04 -13.87
CA PRO A 351 -8.05 14.40 -12.51
C PRO A 351 -7.84 13.17 -11.62
N PHE A 352 -7.10 13.33 -10.51
CA PHE A 352 -6.93 12.26 -9.52
C PHE A 352 -8.26 11.91 -8.85
N ARG A 353 -8.70 10.66 -9.00
CA ARG A 353 -9.88 10.13 -8.32
C ARG A 353 -9.92 8.60 -8.36
N ILE A 354 -10.47 8.01 -7.30
CA ILE A 354 -10.81 6.58 -7.31
C ILE A 354 -12.13 6.42 -8.06
N ILE A 355 -12.15 5.52 -9.06
CA ILE A 355 -13.31 5.31 -9.94
C ILE A 355 -13.92 3.92 -9.77
N TYR A 356 -13.18 2.98 -9.17
CA TYR A 356 -13.67 1.64 -8.86
C TYR A 356 -13.00 1.09 -7.62
N VAL A 357 -13.77 0.40 -6.78
CA VAL A 357 -13.27 -0.44 -5.68
C VAL A 357 -14.08 -1.73 -5.63
N SER A 358 -13.41 -2.88 -5.58
CA SER A 358 -14.08 -4.18 -5.44
C SER A 358 -14.48 -4.48 -3.99
N GLU A 359 -15.43 -5.39 -3.80
CA GLU A 359 -15.55 -6.16 -2.55
C GLU A 359 -14.25 -6.91 -2.25
N ARG A 360 -14.14 -7.47 -1.04
CA ARG A 360 -13.00 -8.30 -0.65
C ARG A 360 -12.75 -9.42 -1.66
N LEU A 361 -11.50 -9.55 -2.09
CA LEU A 361 -11.02 -10.65 -2.91
C LEU A 361 -11.24 -12.00 -2.23
N LYS A 362 -11.74 -12.95 -3.00
CA LYS A 362 -12.00 -14.32 -2.57
C LYS A 362 -11.01 -15.25 -3.25
N ILE A 363 -10.52 -16.21 -2.49
CA ILE A 363 -9.69 -17.33 -2.97
C ILE A 363 -10.34 -18.63 -2.52
N HIS A 364 -9.86 -19.76 -3.05
CA HIS A 364 -10.38 -21.07 -2.69
C HIS A 364 -10.36 -21.30 -1.16
N PRO A 365 -11.49 -21.64 -0.51
CA PRO A 365 -11.57 -21.78 0.94
C PRO A 365 -10.53 -22.73 1.56
N ARG A 366 -10.27 -23.87 0.90
CA ARG A 366 -9.22 -24.84 1.31
C ARG A 366 -7.83 -24.25 1.51
N ILE A 367 -7.51 -23.09 0.94
CA ILE A 367 -6.24 -22.41 1.20
C ILE A 367 -6.21 -21.90 2.65
N TYR A 368 -7.30 -21.29 3.13
CA TYR A 368 -7.41 -20.82 4.51
C TYR A 368 -7.41 -21.97 5.53
N ASP A 369 -8.02 -23.11 5.18
CA ASP A 369 -8.05 -24.29 6.06
C ASP A 369 -6.65 -24.87 6.32
N LYS A 370 -5.73 -24.68 5.37
CA LYS A 370 -4.35 -25.21 5.43
C LYS A 370 -3.35 -24.24 6.02
N ILE A 371 -3.67 -22.95 6.08
CA ILE A 371 -2.73 -21.89 6.45
C ILE A 371 -3.15 -21.30 7.81
N PRO A 372 -2.41 -21.60 8.89
CA PRO A 372 -2.77 -21.10 10.21
C PRO A 372 -2.57 -19.59 10.33
N ILE A 373 -3.24 -18.99 11.32
CA ILE A 373 -3.01 -17.60 11.73
C ILE A 373 -1.92 -17.57 12.79
N VAL A 374 -0.76 -16.97 12.48
CA VAL A 374 0.39 -16.93 13.41
C VAL A 374 0.03 -16.22 14.71
N ARG A 375 -0.72 -15.12 14.60
CA ARG A 375 -1.12 -14.26 15.72
C ARG A 375 -2.60 -14.40 16.02
N ASN A 376 -3.09 -15.62 16.18
CA ASN A 376 -4.50 -15.91 16.44
C ASN A 376 -5.07 -15.22 17.71
N LYS A 377 -4.20 -14.89 18.68
CA LYS A 377 -4.56 -14.04 19.84
C LYS A 377 -5.03 -12.64 19.44
N TYR A 378 -4.51 -12.10 18.34
CA TYR A 378 -4.77 -10.74 17.90
C TYR A 378 -5.69 -10.70 16.69
N ILE A 379 -5.62 -11.69 15.80
CA ILE A 379 -6.36 -11.77 14.54
C ILE A 379 -7.20 -13.04 14.53
N LEU A 380 -8.53 -12.90 14.46
CA LEU A 380 -9.44 -14.04 14.55
C LEU A 380 -9.84 -14.61 13.18
N HIS A 381 -9.76 -13.80 12.13
CA HIS A 381 -10.27 -14.16 10.81
C HIS A 381 -9.13 -14.33 9.80
N PRO A 382 -9.22 -15.34 8.92
CA PRO A 382 -8.26 -15.48 7.83
C PRO A 382 -8.28 -14.26 6.90
N PHE A 383 -7.12 -13.87 6.39
CA PHE A 383 -6.95 -12.68 5.57
C PHE A 383 -5.87 -12.81 4.50
N LEU A 384 -5.98 -11.93 3.51
CA LEU A 384 -4.99 -11.70 2.46
C LEU A 384 -4.42 -10.30 2.64
N TYR A 385 -3.12 -10.16 2.48
CA TYR A 385 -2.46 -8.86 2.52
C TYR A 385 -1.64 -8.64 1.24
N PRO A 386 -2.10 -7.75 0.33
CA PRO A 386 -1.46 -7.49 -0.95
C PRO A 386 -0.30 -6.50 -0.84
N ILE A 387 0.80 -6.82 -1.53
CA ILE A 387 2.06 -6.08 -1.48
C ILE A 387 2.67 -5.87 -2.86
N GLY A 388 2.63 -6.87 -3.72
CA GLY A 388 3.17 -6.82 -5.09
C GLY A 388 2.06 -6.91 -6.14
N LEU A 389 2.32 -6.39 -7.33
CA LEU A 389 1.40 -6.47 -8.47
C LEU A 389 2.18 -6.54 -9.77
N ILE A 390 1.73 -7.38 -10.69
CA ILE A 390 2.13 -7.44 -12.09
C ILE A 390 0.86 -7.47 -12.92
N ILE A 391 0.80 -6.66 -13.98
CA ILE A 391 -0.27 -6.73 -14.98
C ILE A 391 0.28 -7.57 -16.12
N GLU A 392 -0.30 -8.73 -16.38
CA GLU A 392 0.08 -9.57 -17.52
C GLU A 392 -0.60 -9.07 -18.80
N ASP A 393 -1.91 -8.79 -18.69
CA ASP A 393 -2.74 -8.26 -19.77
C ASP A 393 -3.94 -7.48 -19.20
N SER A 394 -4.86 -7.06 -20.05
CA SER A 394 -6.04 -6.28 -19.63
C SER A 394 -7.02 -7.07 -18.74
N ASN A 395 -6.96 -8.39 -18.76
CA ASN A 395 -7.88 -9.27 -18.03
C ASN A 395 -7.21 -10.06 -16.88
N THR A 396 -5.88 -9.98 -16.76
CA THR A 396 -5.08 -10.82 -15.88
C THR A 396 -4.07 -10.00 -15.07
N ILE A 397 -4.11 -10.17 -13.75
CA ILE A 397 -3.12 -9.61 -12.82
C ILE A 397 -2.58 -10.69 -11.88
N ASP A 398 -1.29 -10.59 -11.57
CA ASP A 398 -0.61 -11.41 -10.57
C ASP A 398 -0.26 -10.57 -9.36
N ILE A 399 -0.59 -11.07 -8.18
CA ILE A 399 -0.52 -10.32 -6.93
C ILE A 399 0.39 -11.05 -5.96
N GLY A 400 1.44 -10.36 -5.52
CA GLY A 400 2.24 -10.80 -4.39
C GLY A 400 1.48 -10.55 -3.10
N ILE A 401 1.13 -11.62 -2.38
CA ILE A 401 0.34 -11.56 -1.14
C ILE A 401 1.00 -12.36 -0.03
N HIS A 402 0.62 -12.09 1.22
CA HIS A 402 0.71 -13.10 2.27
C HIS A 402 -0.66 -13.46 2.82
N ILE A 403 -0.75 -14.66 3.36
CA ILE A 403 -1.96 -15.19 3.98
C ILE A 403 -1.67 -15.40 5.47
N ASN A 404 -2.53 -14.83 6.32
CA ASN A 404 -2.56 -15.05 7.77
C ASN A 404 -1.25 -14.74 8.54
N ASP A 405 -0.43 -13.80 8.04
CA ASP A 405 0.94 -13.55 8.51
C ASP A 405 1.84 -14.80 8.51
N TYR A 406 1.48 -15.85 7.76
CA TYR A 406 2.16 -17.14 7.82
C TYR A 406 3.08 -17.39 6.63
N ARG A 407 2.57 -17.22 5.41
CA ARG A 407 3.30 -17.55 4.18
C ARG A 407 3.03 -16.56 3.06
N ALA A 408 4.02 -16.42 2.19
CA ALA A 408 4.04 -15.59 1.00
C ALA A 408 3.63 -16.41 -0.23
N PHE A 409 2.78 -15.81 -1.07
CA PHE A 409 2.26 -16.43 -2.28
C PHE A 409 2.23 -15.44 -3.45
N ILE A 410 2.14 -15.98 -4.66
CA ILE A 410 1.61 -15.27 -5.82
C ILE A 410 0.24 -15.86 -6.13
N ILE A 411 -0.77 -15.00 -6.20
CA ILE A 411 -2.09 -15.35 -6.71
C ILE A 411 -2.33 -14.66 -8.05
N ARG A 412 -2.99 -15.37 -8.96
CA ARG A 412 -3.49 -14.81 -10.21
C ARG A 412 -4.97 -14.51 -10.10
N LEU A 413 -5.37 -13.34 -10.59
CA LEU A 413 -6.77 -12.99 -10.82
C LEU A 413 -7.03 -12.81 -12.32
N THR A 414 -8.07 -13.45 -12.82
CA THR A 414 -8.56 -13.28 -14.20
C THR A 414 -10.03 -12.86 -14.22
N GLY A 415 -10.49 -12.29 -15.34
CA GLY A 415 -11.88 -11.85 -15.49
C GLY A 415 -12.14 -10.45 -14.96
N ILE A 416 -11.11 -9.60 -14.89
CA ILE A 416 -11.22 -8.22 -14.38
C ILE A 416 -11.53 -7.21 -15.49
N GLU A 417 -11.26 -7.53 -16.76
CA GLU A 417 -11.30 -6.55 -17.85
C GLU A 417 -12.68 -5.89 -17.97
N ASN A 418 -13.73 -6.69 -18.06
CA ASN A 418 -15.09 -6.19 -18.30
C ASN A 418 -15.53 -5.13 -17.29
N VAL A 419 -15.28 -5.36 -15.99
CA VAL A 419 -15.72 -4.42 -14.94
C VAL A 419 -14.86 -3.17 -14.89
N LEU A 420 -13.56 -3.28 -15.18
CA LEU A 420 -12.67 -2.13 -15.23
C LEU A 420 -12.94 -1.27 -16.48
N ASP A 421 -13.19 -1.90 -17.62
CA ASP A 421 -13.57 -1.23 -18.86
C ASP A 421 -14.93 -0.55 -18.75
N GLU A 422 -15.91 -1.18 -18.11
CA GLU A 422 -17.18 -0.55 -17.81
C GLU A 422 -16.99 0.67 -16.90
N ALA A 423 -16.17 0.55 -15.84
CA ALA A 423 -15.84 1.67 -14.97
C ALA A 423 -15.21 2.83 -15.76
N ILE A 424 -14.24 2.54 -16.64
CA ILE A 424 -13.59 3.53 -17.52
C ILE A 424 -14.58 4.15 -18.51
N MET A 425 -15.49 3.37 -19.08
CA MET A 425 -16.51 3.86 -20.01
C MET A 425 -17.49 4.82 -19.30
N ILE A 426 -18.00 4.44 -18.13
CA ILE A 426 -18.86 5.29 -17.30
C ILE A 426 -18.09 6.57 -16.90
N ASP A 427 -16.81 6.44 -16.59
CA ASP A 427 -15.94 7.54 -16.21
C ASP A 427 -15.71 8.56 -17.34
N SER A 428 -15.41 8.06 -18.54
CA SER A 428 -15.08 8.84 -19.73
C SER A 428 -16.31 9.45 -20.42
N GLY A 429 -17.48 8.82 -20.34
CA GLY A 429 -18.73 9.35 -20.89
C GLY A 429 -19.21 10.65 -20.22
N ASN A 430 -18.68 10.99 -19.05
CA ASN A 430 -19.08 12.14 -18.23
C ASN A 430 -18.23 13.41 -18.48
N ASN A 431 -17.86 13.67 -19.75
CA ASN A 431 -17.04 14.79 -20.21
C ASN A 431 -17.43 16.15 -19.59
N GLY A 432 -16.73 16.60 -18.54
CA GLY A 432 -16.72 18.00 -18.10
C GLY A 432 -17.02 18.29 -16.61
N TYR A 433 -17.46 17.33 -15.81
CA TYR A 433 -17.75 17.57 -14.38
C TYR A 433 -16.60 17.13 -13.47
N LYS A 434 -16.11 18.06 -12.64
CA LYS A 434 -14.92 17.92 -11.76
C LYS A 434 -15.24 17.47 -10.33
N GLU A 435 -16.47 17.09 -10.01
CA GLU A 435 -16.82 16.74 -8.63
C GLU A 435 -16.23 15.38 -8.24
N THR A 436 -15.43 15.39 -7.18
CA THR A 436 -14.91 14.18 -6.53
C THR A 436 -16.07 13.45 -5.85
N ALA A 437 -15.96 12.12 -5.74
CA ALA A 437 -16.88 11.30 -4.97
C ALA A 437 -17.21 11.96 -3.61
N GLN A 438 -18.46 11.81 -3.14
CA GLN A 438 -18.81 12.20 -1.78
C GLN A 438 -17.80 11.57 -0.82
N PRO A 439 -17.09 12.38 0.00
CA PRO A 439 -16.07 11.86 0.90
C PRO A 439 -16.62 10.71 1.72
N ARG A 440 -15.81 9.66 1.93
CA ARG A 440 -16.16 8.47 2.73
C ARG A 440 -17.16 7.48 2.13
N SER A 441 -17.66 7.70 0.91
CA SER A 441 -18.50 6.71 0.23
C SER A 441 -17.76 5.38 -0.01
N ILE A 442 -16.46 5.45 -0.32
CA ILE A 442 -15.61 4.26 -0.47
C ILE A 442 -15.41 3.58 0.90
N GLN A 443 -15.11 4.36 1.94
CA GLN A 443 -14.98 3.82 3.30
C GLN A 443 -16.26 3.09 3.75
N GLN A 444 -17.45 3.61 3.44
CA GLN A 444 -18.72 2.97 3.78
C GLN A 444 -18.92 1.65 3.02
N PHE A 445 -18.65 1.63 1.72
CA PHE A 445 -18.72 0.41 0.91
C PHE A 445 -17.78 -0.68 1.43
N VAL A 446 -16.51 -0.32 1.68
CA VAL A 446 -15.50 -1.26 2.20
C VAL A 446 -15.89 -1.78 3.58
N LYS A 447 -16.38 -0.91 4.48
CA LYS A 447 -16.90 -1.33 5.78
C LYS A 447 -18.03 -2.35 5.64
N HIS A 448 -19.02 -2.07 4.79
CA HIS A 448 -20.15 -2.98 4.57
C HIS A 448 -19.69 -4.33 4.01
N SER A 449 -18.77 -4.33 3.04
CA SER A 449 -18.17 -5.53 2.48
C SER A 449 -17.48 -6.40 3.54
N LEU A 450 -16.70 -5.78 4.44
CA LEU A 450 -16.03 -6.49 5.53
C LEU A 450 -17.04 -7.07 6.53
N GLN A 451 -18.05 -6.30 6.94
CA GLN A 451 -19.08 -6.76 7.88
C GLN A 451 -19.86 -7.96 7.35
N LYS A 452 -20.33 -7.89 6.09
CA LYS A 452 -21.07 -9.00 5.45
C LYS A 452 -20.27 -10.30 5.42
N SER A 453 -18.95 -10.20 5.17
CA SER A 453 -18.07 -11.37 5.16
C SER A 453 -17.89 -11.99 6.55
N HIS A 454 -17.80 -11.14 7.58
CA HIS A 454 -17.65 -11.58 8.96
C HIS A 454 -18.88 -12.35 9.44
N PHE A 455 -20.08 -11.78 9.29
CA PHE A 455 -21.31 -12.44 9.73
C PHE A 455 -21.49 -13.81 9.06
N ASN A 456 -21.27 -13.91 7.75
CA ASN A 456 -21.37 -15.20 7.03
C ASN A 456 -20.37 -16.27 7.51
N GLN A 457 -19.22 -15.87 8.07
CA GLN A 457 -18.26 -16.80 8.67
C GLN A 457 -18.69 -17.25 10.06
N THR A 458 -19.18 -16.32 10.89
CA THR A 458 -19.65 -16.63 12.25
C THR A 458 -20.82 -17.63 12.23
N TRP A 459 -21.80 -17.43 11.34
CA TRP A 459 -22.93 -18.36 11.16
C TRP A 459 -22.49 -19.78 10.78
N ARG A 460 -21.46 -19.93 9.94
CA ARG A 460 -20.95 -21.26 9.56
C ARG A 460 -20.24 -21.97 10.72
N ILE A 461 -19.47 -21.24 11.52
CA ILE A 461 -18.78 -21.81 12.69
C ILE A 461 -19.80 -22.26 13.75
N GLU A 462 -20.86 -21.48 13.97
CA GLU A 462 -21.94 -21.86 14.88
C GLU A 462 -22.73 -23.09 14.41
N GLU A 463 -23.04 -23.21 13.12
CA GLU A 463 -23.69 -24.40 12.56
C GLU A 463 -22.80 -25.65 12.64
N GLU A 464 -21.49 -25.54 12.38
CA GLU A 464 -20.56 -26.68 12.48
C GLU A 464 -20.36 -27.14 13.93
N ASN A 465 -20.26 -26.20 14.87
CA ASN A 465 -20.19 -26.52 16.31
C ASN A 465 -21.51 -27.11 16.84
N THR A 466 -22.65 -26.66 16.31
CA THR A 466 -23.96 -27.22 16.68
C THR A 466 -24.13 -28.65 16.14
N LYS A 467 -23.60 -28.95 14.94
CA LYS A 467 -23.60 -30.31 14.39
C LYS A 467 -22.65 -31.26 15.13
N GLN A 468 -21.49 -30.78 15.60
CA GLN A 468 -20.55 -31.61 16.39
C GLN A 468 -21.04 -31.89 17.82
N ASN A 469 -21.91 -31.05 18.38
CA ASN A 469 -22.51 -31.27 19.71
C ASN A 469 -23.82 -32.10 19.68
N ILE A 470 -24.30 -32.46 18.49
CA ILE A 470 -25.50 -33.30 18.28
C ILE A 470 -25.13 -34.71 17.78
N SER A 471 -23.86 -34.95 17.46
CA SER A 471 -23.27 -36.29 17.20
C SER A 471 -22.53 -36.80 18.43
#